data_AF-A0A1D2N515-F1
#
_entry.id   AF-A0A1D2N515-F1
#
_cell.length_a   1.000
_cell.length_b   1.000
_cell.length_c   1.000
_cell.angle_alpha   90.00
_cell.angle_beta   90.00
_cell.angle_gamma   90.00
#
_symmetry.space_group_name_H-M   'P 1'
#
loop_
_entity.id
_entity.type
_entity.pdbx_description
1 polymer ?
#
loop_
_entity_poly.entity_id
_entity_poly.type
_entity_poly.pdbx_seq_one_letter_code
_entity_poly.pdbx_strand_id
1 'polypeptide(L)'
;MYACWNCGRKAHETCSGCNMARYCSSFCQHKDWENHHTVCGRVGPSSSSERASVAPADSKSSSHHARENSNSPSNVRNSTPPQDHSPGSTN
;
A
#
# COMPACT_ATOMS: atom_id res chain seq x y z
N MET A 1 7.82 22.64 -17.37
CA MET A 1 6.99 21.47 -17.75
C MET A 1 7.44 20.31 -16.88
N TYR A 2 6.53 19.59 -16.21
CA TYR A 2 6.89 18.51 -15.28
C TYR A 2 6.86 17.15 -15.98
N ALA A 3 7.79 16.27 -15.64
CA ALA A 3 7.88 14.91 -16.16
C ALA A 3 7.36 13.88 -15.15
N CYS A 4 6.71 12.85 -15.66
CA CYS A 4 6.19 11.69 -14.95
C CYS A 4 7.34 10.90 -14.34
N TRP A 5 7.32 10.66 -13.03
CA TRP A 5 8.40 9.90 -12.37
C TRP A 5 8.46 8.43 -12.81
N ASN A 6 7.30 7.82 -13.07
CA ASN A 6 7.22 6.43 -13.54
C ASN A 6 7.57 6.27 -15.03
N CYS A 7 7.40 7.32 -15.85
CA CYS A 7 7.27 7.15 -17.30
C CYS A 7 7.89 8.26 -18.16
N GLY A 8 8.45 9.31 -17.58
CA GLY A 8 9.12 10.41 -18.28
C GLY A 8 8.23 11.34 -19.11
N ARG A 9 6.96 10.99 -19.36
CA ARG A 9 6.00 11.81 -20.13
C ARG A 9 5.53 13.04 -19.36
N LYS A 10 4.89 13.99 -20.06
CA LYS A 10 4.35 15.21 -19.45
C LYS A 10 3.33 14.87 -18.35
N ALA A 11 3.62 15.30 -17.13
CA ALA A 11 2.77 15.07 -15.97
C ALA A 11 1.77 16.22 -15.78
N HIS A 12 0.52 15.86 -15.49
CA HIS A 12 -0.58 16.80 -15.24
C HIS A 12 -1.07 16.74 -13.80
N GLU A 13 -0.82 15.62 -13.12
CA GLU A 13 -1.22 15.41 -11.74
C GLU A 13 -0.02 15.50 -10.81
N THR A 14 -0.29 15.91 -9.58
CA THR A 14 0.71 16.06 -8.53
C THR A 14 0.24 15.28 -7.31
N CYS A 15 1.16 14.60 -6.62
CA CYS A 15 0.81 13.88 -5.42
C CYS A 15 0.31 14.84 -4.32
N SER A 16 -0.95 14.69 -3.91
CA SER A 16 -1.59 15.56 -2.90
C SER A 16 -0.93 15.52 -1.52
N GLY A 17 -0.15 14.47 -1.21
CA GLY A 17 0.52 14.31 0.09
C GLY A 17 1.88 15.00 0.20
N CYS A 18 2.57 15.27 -0.91
CA CYS A 18 3.92 15.84 -0.87
C CYS A 18 4.18 16.94 -1.90
N ASN A 19 3.28 17.14 -2.87
CA ASN A 19 3.40 18.03 -4.02
C ASN A 19 4.69 17.90 -4.89
N MET A 20 5.59 16.97 -4.57
CA MET A 20 6.89 16.81 -5.24
C MET A 20 6.83 15.79 -6.37
N ALA A 21 6.18 14.65 -6.15
CA ALA A 21 6.02 13.63 -7.16
C ALA A 21 4.96 14.04 -8.20
N ARG A 22 5.30 13.84 -9.49
CA ARG A 22 4.49 14.28 -10.64
C ARG A 22 4.16 13.08 -11.52
N TYR A 23 2.89 12.96 -11.90
CA TYR A 23 2.39 11.82 -12.66
C TYR A 23 1.51 12.27 -13.83
N CYS A 24 1.54 11.50 -14.92
CA CYS A 24 0.65 11.74 -16.05
C CYS A 24 -0.76 11.16 -15.84
N SER A 25 -0.93 10.29 -14.86
CA SER A 25 -2.20 9.67 -14.45
C SER A 25 -2.06 9.01 -13.09
N SER A 26 -3.17 8.77 -12.40
CA SER A 26 -3.22 8.02 -11.14
C SER A 26 -2.64 6.60 -11.28
N PHE A 27 -2.66 6.01 -12.47
CA PHE A 27 -2.01 4.72 -12.72
C PHE A 27 -0.49 4.77 -12.49
N CYS A 28 0.17 5.83 -12.97
CA CYS A 28 1.61 6.00 -12.77
C CYS A 28 1.96 6.29 -11.31
N GLN A 29 1.05 6.94 -10.57
CA GLN A 29 1.21 7.14 -9.13
C GLN A 29 1.20 5.81 -8.38
N HIS A 30 0.24 4.92 -8.67
CA HIS A 30 0.19 3.60 -8.03
C HIS A 30 1.40 2.73 -8.37
N LYS A 31 1.89 2.79 -9.62
CA LYS A 31 3.05 2.01 -10.07
C LYS A 31 4.34 2.40 -9.35
N ASP A 32 4.52 3.70 -9.09
CA ASP A 32 5.67 4.25 -8.38
C ASP A 32 5.44 4.31 -6.85
N TRP A 33 4.26 3.91 -6.36
CA TRP A 33 3.88 4.05 -4.95
C TRP A 33 4.85 3.34 -4.01
N GLU A 34 5.29 2.11 -4.32
CA GLU A 34 6.22 1.38 -3.45
C GLU A 34 7.53 2.14 -3.23
N ASN A 35 8.05 2.78 -4.26
CA ASN A 35 9.27 3.59 -4.19
C ASN A 35 8.99 4.97 -3.57
N HIS A 36 7.91 5.63 -4.01
CA HIS A 36 7.52 6.98 -3.62
C HIS A 36 6.99 7.09 -2.18
N HIS A 37 6.28 6.08 -1.65
CA HIS A 37 5.62 6.19 -0.33
C HIS A 37 6.61 6.46 0.80
N THR A 38 7.84 5.95 0.68
CA THR A 38 8.90 6.14 1.68
C THR A 38 9.33 7.61 1.82
N VAL A 39 9.18 8.38 0.75
CA VAL A 39 9.50 9.82 0.68
C VAL A 39 8.25 10.70 0.65
N CYS A 40 7.07 10.13 0.43
CA CYS A 40 5.79 10.82 0.50
C CYS A 40 5.54 11.31 1.94
N GLY A 41 5.34 12.62 2.12
CA GLY A 41 5.14 13.25 3.43
C GLY A 41 6.41 13.78 4.11
N ARG A 42 7.61 13.39 3.66
CA ARG A 42 8.87 14.01 4.14
C ARG A 42 9.12 15.39 3.54
N VAL A 43 8.40 15.75 2.48
CA VAL A 43 8.61 16.97 1.69
C VAL A 43 7.39 17.89 1.75
N GLY A 44 6.86 18.11 2.95
CA GLY A 44 5.85 19.16 3.20
C GLY A 44 6.52 20.49 3.59
N PRO A 45 5.89 21.65 3.33
CA PRO A 45 6.46 22.98 3.66
C PRO A 45 6.49 23.32 5.16
N SER A 46 6.37 22.34 6.06
CA SER A 46 6.50 22.57 7.51
C SER A 46 7.75 21.88 8.03
N SER A 47 8.69 22.72 8.42
CA SER A 47 9.88 22.41 9.19
C SER A 47 9.55 21.66 10.48
N SER A 48 10.49 20.81 10.89
CA SER A 48 10.68 20.24 12.24
C SER A 48 9.82 19.03 12.65
N SER A 49 10.42 17.83 12.59
CA SER A 49 11.02 17.24 13.78
C SER A 49 11.58 15.87 13.45
N GLU A 50 12.88 15.72 13.71
CA GLU A 50 13.56 14.45 13.77
C GLU A 50 12.82 13.48 14.71
N ARG A 51 12.42 12.33 14.18
CA ARG A 51 12.43 11.08 14.95
C ARG A 51 13.05 10.00 14.09
N ALA A 52 14.37 10.11 13.97
CA ALA A 52 15.23 8.95 13.88
C ALA A 52 15.02 8.09 15.13
N SER A 53 14.09 7.15 15.08
CA SER A 53 14.11 6.00 15.98
C SER A 53 14.72 4.85 15.21
N VAL A 54 16.05 4.90 15.16
CA VAL A 54 16.87 3.71 15.00
C VAL A 54 16.51 2.73 16.12
N ALA A 55 16.01 1.55 15.74
CA ALA A 55 15.95 0.41 16.64
C ALA A 55 16.62 -0.77 15.92
N PRO A 56 17.90 -1.07 16.21
CA PRO A 56 18.47 -2.37 15.89
C PRO A 56 18.02 -3.35 16.96
N ALA A 57 17.07 -4.23 16.64
CA ALA A 57 16.73 -5.36 17.49
C ALA A 57 17.42 -6.62 16.93
N ASP A 58 18.72 -6.75 17.17
CA ASP A 58 19.41 -8.03 17.19
C ASP A 58 19.75 -8.36 18.64
N SER A 59 19.13 -9.42 19.18
CA SER A 59 19.71 -10.29 20.21
C SER A 59 18.85 -11.55 20.34
N LYS A 60 19.48 -12.68 20.01
CA LYS A 60 18.99 -14.06 20.12
C LYS A 60 18.84 -14.52 21.58
N SER A 61 18.10 -15.64 21.71
CA SER A 61 18.21 -16.68 22.77
C SER A 61 17.43 -16.40 24.06
N SER A 62 16.63 -17.28 24.65
CA SER A 62 16.17 -18.65 24.36
C SER A 62 15.03 -18.94 25.34
N SER A 63 14.13 -19.85 24.93
CA SER A 63 13.42 -20.88 25.72
C SER A 63 12.83 -20.54 27.09
N HIS A 64 11.58 -20.95 27.34
CA HIS A 64 11.16 -21.79 28.47
C HIS A 64 9.63 -21.78 28.63
N HIS A 65 9.00 -22.93 28.28
CA HIS A 65 7.79 -23.57 28.84
C HIS A 65 6.45 -22.77 28.88
N ALA A 66 5.26 -23.31 28.62
CA ALA A 66 4.76 -24.69 28.51
C ALA A 66 3.43 -24.61 27.71
N ARG A 67 3.22 -25.43 26.68
CA ARG A 67 2.39 -26.65 26.67
C ARG A 67 0.90 -26.45 27.04
N GLU A 68 0.08 -26.79 26.04
CA GLU A 68 -1.25 -27.41 26.14
C GLU A 68 -2.45 -26.54 26.54
N ASN A 69 -3.28 -26.22 25.55
CA ASN A 69 -4.63 -26.82 25.55
C ASN A 69 -5.17 -26.95 24.12
N SER A 70 -5.43 -28.19 23.75
CA SER A 70 -6.02 -28.66 22.52
C SER A 70 -7.51 -28.30 22.45
N ASN A 71 -7.97 -27.82 21.29
CA ASN A 71 -9.16 -28.41 20.69
C ASN A 71 -9.16 -28.26 19.17
N SER A 72 -9.48 -29.38 18.54
CA SER A 72 -9.16 -29.79 17.18
C SER A 72 -10.22 -29.29 16.16
N PRO A 73 -10.05 -29.57 14.86
CA PRO A 73 -10.55 -28.76 13.75
C PRO A 73 -11.99 -29.10 13.37
N SER A 74 -12.63 -28.23 12.63
CA SER A 74 -13.77 -28.62 11.79
C SER A 74 -13.79 -27.80 10.51
N ASN A 75 -13.32 -28.46 9.44
CA ASN A 75 -13.78 -28.25 8.08
C ASN A 75 -15.29 -27.97 8.07
N VAL A 76 -15.71 -26.90 7.42
CA VAL A 76 -16.90 -26.98 6.55
C VAL A 76 -16.61 -26.25 5.25
N ARG A 77 -16.49 -27.07 4.22
CA ARG A 77 -16.56 -26.72 2.80
C ARG A 77 -18.04 -26.45 2.47
N ASN A 78 -18.25 -25.79 1.34
CA ASN A 78 -19.54 -25.61 0.64
C ASN A 78 -20.39 -24.45 1.21
N SER A 79 -20.91 -23.52 0.42
CA SER A 79 -21.77 -23.80 -0.73
C SER A 79 -22.02 -22.54 -1.59
N THR A 80 -21.80 -22.70 -2.90
CA THR A 80 -22.69 -22.26 -4.02
C THR A 80 -22.75 -20.79 -4.52
N PRO A 81 -22.62 -20.55 -5.85
CA PRO A 81 -22.94 -19.29 -6.55
C PRO A 81 -24.39 -19.25 -7.09
N PRO A 82 -25.01 -18.06 -7.18
CA PRO A 82 -25.84 -17.69 -8.35
C PRO A 82 -25.71 -16.20 -8.72
N GLN A 83 -26.10 -15.62 -9.85
CA GLN A 83 -26.52 -16.00 -11.20
C GLN A 83 -26.56 -14.68 -12.01
N ASP A 84 -26.41 -14.81 -13.32
CA ASP A 84 -26.70 -13.86 -14.40
C ASP A 84 -27.94 -12.96 -14.21
N HIS A 85 -27.87 -11.69 -14.62
CA HIS A 85 -29.00 -10.93 -15.19
C HIS A 85 -28.50 -9.93 -16.26
N SER A 86 -28.38 -10.46 -17.49
CA SER A 86 -28.86 -9.93 -18.79
C SER A 86 -28.78 -8.43 -19.22
N PRO A 87 -28.62 -8.15 -20.54
CA PRO A 87 -28.60 -6.81 -21.13
C PRO A 87 -30.02 -6.26 -21.41
N GLY A 88 -30.25 -4.99 -21.10
CA GLY A 88 -31.48 -4.27 -21.43
C GLY A 88 -31.33 -3.43 -22.71
N SER A 89 -31.88 -3.91 -23.82
CA SER A 89 -32.39 -3.05 -24.90
C SER A 89 -33.66 -2.36 -24.41
N THR A 90 -33.86 -1.07 -24.69
CA THR A 90 -35.07 -0.48 -25.34
C THR A 90 -34.95 1.06 -25.40
N ASN A 91 -35.36 1.57 -26.56
CA ASN A 91 -35.70 2.95 -26.97
C ASN A 91 -34.63 3.76 -27.71
#